data_AF-A3DKE1-F1
#
_entry.id   AF-A3DKE1-F1
#
_cell.length_a   1.000
_cell.length_b   1.000
_cell.length_c   1.000
_cell.angle_alpha   90.00
_cell.angle_beta   90.00
_cell.angle_gamma   90.00
#
_symmetry.space_group_name_H-M   'P 1'
#
loop_
_entity.id
_entity.type
_entity.pdbx_description
1 polymer ?
#
loop_
_entity_poly.entity_id
_entity_poly.type
_entity_poly.pdbx_seq_one_letter_code
_entity_poly.pdbx_strand_id
1 'polypeptide(L)'
;MIKKIVLLILLTNSFMLTSCLYRGGPVYVGEERAAKKRIKEILAAIENKDKEAMKALFSKKALAEVNDFDEGVDYLFDFFQGDVQSWEIDAWSSGESIERGKKSIMLRVWYIVTTDKEKYMFFVIDYIKDTMNPDNAGLYTLRVIKAEDEETEFGYWQDMVIPGIYKPEQ
;
A
#
# COMPACT_ATOMS: atom_id res chain seq x y z
N MET A 1 21.45 51.41 31.29
CA MET A 1 21.72 49.96 31.13
C MET A 1 20.43 49.18 30.83
N ILE A 2 19.72 49.53 29.74
CA ILE A 2 18.45 48.86 29.36
C ILE A 2 18.48 48.39 27.88
N LYS A 3 19.50 48.79 27.10
CA LYS A 3 19.60 48.49 25.66
C LYS A 3 20.22 47.11 25.33
N LYS A 4 20.70 46.35 26.32
CA LYS A 4 21.38 45.05 26.09
C LYS A 4 20.58 43.81 26.51
N ILE A 5 19.40 43.97 27.12
CA ILE A 5 18.60 42.83 27.63
C ILE A 5 17.43 42.47 26.68
N VAL A 6 16.89 43.43 25.93
CA VAL A 6 15.77 43.17 25.02
C VAL A 6 16.22 42.48 23.71
N LEU A 7 17.51 42.54 23.38
CA LEU A 7 18.08 41.90 22.19
C LEU A 7 18.32 40.39 22.34
N LEU A 8 17.98 39.80 23.49
CA LEU A 8 18.15 38.36 23.76
C LEU A 8 16.85 37.55 23.63
N ILE A 9 15.72 38.18 23.27
CA ILE A 9 14.41 37.51 23.16
C ILE A 9 14.07 37.13 21.70
N LEU A 10 14.91 37.49 20.73
CA LEU A 10 14.63 37.32 19.29
C LEU A 10 15.33 36.14 18.60
N LEU A 11 15.99 35.23 19.33
CA LEU A 11 16.87 34.21 18.72
C LEU A 11 16.53 32.74 19.00
N THR A 12 15.38 32.40 19.58
CA THR A 12 15.10 31.00 19.98
C THR A 12 13.75 30.40 19.58
N ASN A 13 13.01 30.99 18.65
CA ASN A 13 11.72 30.41 18.20
C ASN A 13 11.57 30.31 16.67
N SER A 14 12.60 29.78 16.02
CA SER A 14 12.43 29.10 14.73
C SER A 14 12.86 27.65 14.88
N PHE A 15 12.26 26.96 15.86
CA PHE A 15 12.12 25.52 15.72
C PHE A 15 11.10 25.31 14.61
N MET A 16 11.64 24.84 13.50
CA MET A 16 10.89 24.40 12.34
C MET A 16 9.75 23.50 12.81
N LEU A 17 8.52 23.96 12.62
CA LEU A 17 7.41 23.03 12.40
C LEU A 17 7.64 22.44 11.01
N THR A 18 8.62 21.54 10.91
CA THR A 18 8.51 20.42 9.98
C THR A 18 7.34 19.62 10.52
N SER A 19 6.12 20.05 10.19
CA SER A 19 5.01 19.12 10.17
C SER A 19 5.44 18.07 9.17
N CYS A 20 5.95 16.94 9.68
CA CYS A 20 5.79 15.70 8.95
C CYS A 20 4.32 15.69 8.56
N LEU A 21 4.05 15.68 7.25
CA LEU A 21 2.76 15.29 6.73
C LEU A 21 2.50 13.88 7.28
N TYR A 22 1.94 13.80 8.48
CA TYR A 22 1.43 12.55 9.03
C TYR A 22 0.13 12.29 8.27
N ARG A 23 0.30 11.78 7.05
CA ARG A 23 -0.75 11.47 6.09
C ARG A 23 -1.37 10.09 6.40
N GLY A 24 -1.45 9.72 7.68
CA GLY A 24 -2.01 8.46 8.15
C GLY A 24 -3.20 8.73 9.07
N GLY A 25 -4.36 8.17 8.71
CA GLY A 25 -5.54 8.16 9.58
C GLY A 25 -5.29 7.39 10.88
N PRO A 26 -6.22 7.46 11.86
CA PRO A 26 -6.09 6.72 13.11
C PRO A 26 -5.92 5.22 12.84
N VAL A 27 -4.83 4.64 13.32
CA VAL A 27 -4.48 3.23 13.17
C VAL A 27 -5.24 2.40 14.17
N TYR A 28 -6.19 1.59 13.72
CA TYR A 28 -6.66 0.46 14.52
C TYR A 28 -5.59 -0.63 14.45
N VAL A 29 -5.07 -1.07 15.61
CA VAL A 29 -4.00 -2.09 15.73
C VAL A 29 -4.25 -3.35 14.88
N GLY A 30 -5.53 -3.71 14.66
CA GLY A 30 -5.92 -4.83 13.81
C GLY A 30 -5.68 -4.61 12.32
N GLU A 31 -5.89 -3.38 11.82
CA GLU A 31 -5.74 -3.02 10.40
C GLU A 31 -4.26 -3.00 10.00
N GLU A 32 -3.41 -2.41 10.83
CA GLU A 32 -1.96 -2.44 10.61
C GLU A 32 -1.41 -3.88 10.64
N ARG A 33 -1.90 -4.71 11.57
CA ARG A 33 -1.53 -6.14 11.61
C ARG A 33 -1.96 -6.86 10.33
N ALA A 34 -3.15 -6.58 9.82
CA ALA A 34 -3.63 -7.17 8.57
C ALA A 34 -2.77 -6.71 7.39
N ALA A 35 -2.44 -5.41 7.30
CA ALA A 35 -1.53 -4.87 6.30
C ALA A 35 -0.14 -5.52 6.35
N LYS A 36 0.44 -5.69 7.54
CA LYS A 36 1.74 -6.37 7.73
C LYS A 36 1.70 -7.85 7.38
N LYS A 37 0.58 -8.52 7.63
CA LYS A 37 0.37 -9.91 7.20
C LYS A 37 0.31 -9.99 5.67
N ARG A 38 -0.46 -9.11 5.05
CA ARG A 38 -0.69 -9.12 3.60
C ARG A 38 0.59 -8.94 2.79
N ILE A 39 1.44 -7.97 3.14
CA ILE A 39 2.69 -7.76 2.42
C ILE A 39 3.64 -8.96 2.52
N LYS A 40 3.69 -9.63 3.68
CA LYS A 40 4.49 -10.86 3.83
C LYS A 40 4.00 -11.97 2.90
N GLU A 41 2.69 -12.12 2.75
CA GLU A 41 2.10 -13.13 1.86
C GLU A 41 2.37 -12.80 0.38
N ILE A 42 2.25 -11.52 0.01
CA ILE A 42 2.59 -11.05 -1.35
C ILE A 42 4.07 -11.33 -1.65
N LEU A 43 4.98 -10.92 -0.77
CA LEU A 43 6.42 -11.11 -0.97
C LEU A 43 6.78 -12.59 -1.02
N ALA A 44 6.20 -13.42 -0.15
CA ALA A 44 6.43 -14.86 -0.20
C ALA A 44 5.97 -15.49 -1.53
N ALA A 45 4.85 -15.04 -2.10
CA ALA A 45 4.41 -15.52 -3.41
C ALA A 45 5.33 -15.05 -4.55
N ILE A 46 5.84 -13.82 -4.48
CA ILE A 46 6.83 -13.29 -5.43
C ILE A 46 8.15 -14.05 -5.35
N GLU A 47 8.73 -14.19 -4.16
CA GLU A 47 10.02 -14.85 -3.92
C GLU A 47 10.01 -16.32 -4.39
N ASN A 48 8.90 -17.03 -4.16
CA ASN A 48 8.76 -18.42 -4.58
C ASN A 48 8.25 -18.58 -6.03
N LYS A 49 7.97 -17.47 -6.73
CA LYS A 49 7.28 -17.46 -8.03
C LYS A 49 6.02 -18.34 -8.03
N ASP A 50 5.26 -18.29 -6.94
CA ASP A 50 4.10 -19.16 -6.70
C ASP A 50 2.81 -18.46 -7.17
N LYS A 51 2.40 -18.80 -8.39
CA LYS A 51 1.18 -18.25 -9.02
C LYS A 51 -0.08 -18.59 -8.24
N GLU A 52 -0.18 -19.81 -7.72
CA GLU A 52 -1.37 -20.27 -7.01
C GLU A 52 -1.48 -19.58 -5.65
N ALA A 53 -0.37 -19.42 -4.93
CA ALA A 53 -0.33 -18.63 -3.71
C ALA A 53 -0.72 -17.17 -3.98
N MET A 54 -0.17 -16.56 -5.04
CA MET A 54 -0.54 -15.19 -5.42
C MET A 54 -2.04 -15.08 -5.71
N LYS A 55 -2.59 -15.98 -6.53
CA LYS A 55 -4.01 -16.02 -6.90
C LYS A 55 -4.93 -16.17 -5.70
N ALA A 56 -4.55 -17.01 -4.74
CA ALA A 56 -5.31 -17.23 -3.50
C ALA A 56 -5.40 -16.00 -2.60
N LEU A 57 -4.53 -14.99 -2.78
CA LEU A 57 -4.62 -13.73 -2.05
C LEU A 57 -5.75 -12.82 -2.53
N PHE A 58 -6.19 -12.97 -3.78
CA PHE A 58 -7.17 -12.12 -4.42
C PHE A 58 -8.60 -12.51 -4.07
N SER A 59 -9.44 -11.49 -3.99
CA SER A 59 -10.88 -11.63 -3.88
C SER A 59 -11.46 -12.28 -5.13
N LYS A 60 -12.54 -13.04 -4.97
CA LYS A 60 -13.26 -13.62 -6.11
C LYS A 60 -13.76 -12.53 -7.07
N LYS A 61 -14.18 -11.38 -6.53
CA LYS A 61 -14.58 -10.23 -7.33
C LYS A 61 -13.44 -9.76 -8.25
N ALA A 62 -12.24 -9.55 -7.71
CA ALA A 62 -11.09 -9.14 -8.51
C ALA A 62 -10.75 -10.17 -9.59
N LEU A 63 -10.75 -11.46 -9.23
CA LEU A 63 -10.50 -12.55 -10.18
C LEU A 63 -11.57 -12.68 -11.28
N ALA A 64 -12.81 -12.24 -11.01
CA ALA A 64 -13.89 -12.24 -12.00
C ALA A 64 -13.88 -10.99 -12.90
N GLU A 65 -13.31 -9.89 -12.44
CA GLU A 65 -13.30 -8.60 -13.14
C GLU A 65 -12.01 -8.34 -13.92
N VAL A 66 -10.92 -9.03 -13.58
CA VAL A 66 -9.66 -8.98 -14.33
C VAL A 66 -9.76 -9.82 -15.61
N ASN A 67 -9.26 -9.30 -16.73
CA ASN A 67 -9.30 -10.00 -18.03
C ASN A 67 -8.32 -11.18 -18.07
N ASP A 68 -7.06 -10.94 -17.70
CA ASP A 68 -6.01 -11.97 -17.66
C ASP A 68 -5.19 -11.81 -16.38
N PHE A 69 -5.54 -12.59 -15.35
CA PHE A 69 -4.85 -12.56 -14.07
C PHE A 69 -3.44 -13.16 -14.17
N ASP A 70 -3.31 -14.28 -14.88
CA ASP A 70 -2.08 -15.05 -14.90
C ASP A 70 -0.98 -14.29 -15.65
N GLU A 71 -1.33 -13.54 -16.70
CA GLU A 71 -0.41 -12.63 -17.39
C GLU A 71 0.08 -11.49 -16.46
N GLY A 72 -0.80 -10.93 -15.62
CA GLY A 72 -0.41 -9.93 -14.63
C GLY A 72 0.56 -10.48 -13.57
N VAL A 73 0.38 -11.74 -13.16
CA VAL A 73 1.30 -12.43 -12.26
C VAL A 73 2.66 -12.66 -12.92
N ASP A 74 2.67 -13.12 -14.17
CA ASP A 74 3.91 -13.34 -14.92
C ASP A 74 4.70 -12.05 -15.08
N TYR A 75 4.03 -10.96 -15.46
CA TYR A 75 4.65 -9.65 -15.53
C TYR A 75 5.28 -9.24 -14.20
N LEU A 76 4.55 -9.38 -13.09
CA LEU A 76 5.06 -9.01 -11.77
C LEU A 76 6.30 -9.83 -11.38
N PHE A 77 6.29 -11.13 -11.62
CA PHE A 77 7.41 -12.01 -11.28
C PHE A 77 8.66 -11.75 -12.11
N ASP A 78 8.50 -11.26 -13.34
CA ASP A 78 9.62 -10.84 -14.19
C ASP A 78 10.05 -9.40 -13.90
N PHE A 79 9.13 -8.53 -13.49
CA PHE A 79 9.41 -7.13 -13.15
C PHE A 79 10.13 -6.97 -11.80
N PHE A 80 9.77 -7.79 -10.81
CA PHE A 80 10.34 -7.74 -9.48
C PHE A 80 11.70 -8.45 -9.44
N GLN A 81 12.75 -7.71 -9.09
CA GLN A 81 14.14 -8.17 -9.17
C GLN A 81 14.84 -8.05 -7.82
N GLY A 82 15.71 -9.01 -7.54
CA GLY A 82 16.53 -9.02 -6.32
C GLY A 82 15.87 -9.69 -5.11
N ASP A 83 16.69 -9.92 -4.09
CA ASP A 83 16.29 -10.52 -2.82
C ASP A 83 15.83 -9.42 -1.86
N VAL A 84 14.67 -9.59 -1.24
CA VAL A 84 14.10 -8.62 -0.28
C VAL A 84 15.02 -8.45 0.92
N GLN A 85 15.45 -7.22 1.17
CA GLN A 85 16.26 -6.85 2.35
C GLN A 85 15.37 -6.29 3.46
N SER A 86 14.39 -5.47 3.10
CA SER A 86 13.47 -4.85 4.05
C SER A 86 12.17 -4.40 3.38
N TRP A 87 11.16 -4.19 4.22
CA TRP A 87 9.92 -3.51 3.81
C TRP A 87 9.34 -2.73 4.98
N GLU A 88 8.59 -1.67 4.66
CA GLU A 88 7.84 -0.87 5.63
C GLU A 88 6.51 -0.38 5.05
N ILE A 89 5.59 -0.01 5.93
CA ILE A 89 4.36 0.70 5.52
C ILE A 89 4.71 2.18 5.44
N ASP A 90 4.66 2.75 4.24
CA ASP A 90 4.92 4.16 4.01
C ASP A 90 3.71 5.02 4.39
N ALA A 91 2.55 4.65 3.83
CA ALA A 91 1.29 5.30 4.11
C ALA A 91 0.14 4.28 4.09
N TRP A 92 -0.95 4.57 4.78
CA TRP A 92 -2.14 3.74 4.69
C TRP A 92 -3.39 4.51 5.13
N SER A 93 -4.55 4.03 4.70
CA SER A 93 -5.85 4.50 5.16
C SER A 93 -6.87 3.39 5.08
N SER A 94 -7.90 3.44 5.94
CA SER A 94 -9.02 2.51 5.90
C SER A 94 -10.32 3.20 5.49
N GLY A 95 -11.26 2.39 5.01
CA GLY A 95 -12.65 2.75 4.82
C GLY A 95 -13.52 1.71 5.50
N GLU A 96 -14.42 2.15 6.36
CA GLU A 96 -15.39 1.29 7.04
C GLU A 96 -16.79 1.58 6.52
N SER A 97 -17.58 0.54 6.31
CA SER A 97 -19.00 0.67 6.00
C SER A 97 -19.79 -0.32 6.83
N ILE A 98 -20.87 0.15 7.45
CA ILE A 98 -21.76 -0.65 8.30
C ILE A 98 -23.19 -0.47 7.81
N GLU A 99 -23.83 -1.56 7.42
CA GLU A 99 -25.24 -1.56 7.00
C GLU A 99 -25.97 -2.74 7.66
N ARG A 100 -27.04 -2.44 8.41
CA ARG A 100 -27.93 -3.46 9.03
C ARG A 100 -27.15 -4.56 9.79
N GLY A 101 -26.10 -4.18 10.51
CA GLY A 101 -25.25 -5.08 11.28
C GLY A 101 -24.19 -5.84 10.47
N LYS A 102 -24.15 -5.67 9.14
CA LYS A 102 -23.08 -6.14 8.28
C LYS A 102 -21.97 -5.07 8.18
N LYS A 103 -20.74 -5.49 7.94
CA LYS A 103 -19.54 -4.64 7.96
C LYS A 103 -18.63 -4.93 6.77
N SER A 104 -18.05 -3.89 6.19
CA SER A 104 -16.93 -3.96 5.25
C SER A 104 -15.79 -3.06 5.74
N ILE A 105 -14.56 -3.56 5.65
CA ILE A 105 -13.33 -2.85 5.98
C ILE A 105 -12.39 -2.99 4.78
N MET A 106 -12.15 -1.87 4.11
CA MET A 106 -11.20 -1.75 3.01
C MET A 106 -9.95 -1.05 3.52
N LEU A 107 -8.78 -1.64 3.28
CA LEU A 107 -7.49 -1.00 3.47
C LEU A 107 -6.92 -0.54 2.13
N ARG A 108 -6.33 0.64 2.14
CA ARG A 108 -5.47 1.17 1.08
C ARG A 108 -4.10 1.36 1.69
N VAL A 109 -3.10 0.62 1.22
CA VAL A 109 -1.78 0.56 1.85
C VAL A 109 -0.70 0.78 0.82
N TRP A 110 0.24 1.65 1.17
CA TRP A 110 1.48 1.89 0.45
C TRP A 110 2.61 1.24 1.22
N TYR A 111 3.38 0.40 0.54
CA TYR A 111 4.59 -0.20 1.09
C TYR A 111 5.81 0.25 0.30
N ILE A 112 6.90 0.46 1.02
CA ILE A 112 8.23 0.53 0.42
C ILE A 112 8.88 -0.82 0.64
N VAL A 113 9.38 -1.43 -0.44
CA VAL A 113 10.12 -2.69 -0.41
C VAL A 113 11.49 -2.45 -1.02
N THR A 114 12.54 -2.75 -0.27
CA THR A 114 13.93 -2.60 -0.72
C THR A 114 14.53 -3.98 -0.94
N THR A 115 15.08 -4.20 -2.14
CA THR A 115 15.83 -5.41 -2.50
C THR A 115 17.32 -5.09 -2.62
N ASP A 116 18.16 -6.08 -2.92
CA ASP A 116 19.57 -5.86 -3.25
C ASP A 116 19.79 -5.25 -4.65
N LYS A 117 18.74 -5.14 -5.48
CA LYS A 117 18.81 -4.59 -6.85
C LYS A 117 18.07 -3.28 -7.04
N GLU A 118 16.91 -3.16 -6.42
CA GLU A 118 15.93 -2.12 -6.72
C GLU A 118 15.07 -1.78 -5.49
N LYS A 119 14.54 -0.55 -5.47
CA LYS A 119 13.53 -0.12 -4.49
C LYS A 119 12.18 -0.03 -5.18
N TYR A 120 11.19 -0.69 -4.62
CA TYR A 120 9.83 -0.75 -5.15
C TYR A 120 8.84 -0.05 -4.23
N MET A 121 7.82 0.54 -4.84
CA MET A 121 6.63 0.98 -4.14
C MET A 121 5.42 0.12 -4.53
N PHE A 122 4.72 -0.35 -3.50
CA PHE A 122 3.52 -1.16 -3.65
C PHE A 122 2.32 -0.32 -3.26
N PHE A 123 1.26 -0.36 -4.06
CA PHE A 123 -0.07 0.11 -3.68
C PHE A 123 -1.03 -1.07 -3.67
N VAL A 124 -1.72 -1.26 -2.54
CA VAL A 124 -2.60 -2.39 -2.29
C VAL A 124 -3.96 -1.92 -1.84
N ILE A 125 -5.02 -2.48 -2.43
CA ILE A 125 -6.38 -2.41 -1.90
C ILE A 125 -6.79 -3.80 -1.43
N ASP A 126 -7.08 -3.93 -0.13
CA ASP A 126 -7.42 -5.20 0.51
C ASP A 126 -8.70 -5.06 1.34
N TYR A 127 -9.69 -5.91 1.07
CA TYR A 127 -10.89 -6.01 1.90
C TYR A 127 -10.66 -7.08 2.97
N ILE A 128 -10.11 -6.65 4.11
CA ILE A 128 -9.74 -7.56 5.21
C ILE A 128 -10.95 -8.18 5.92
N LYS A 129 -12.14 -7.60 5.71
CA LYS A 129 -13.43 -8.13 6.16
C LYS A 129 -14.54 -7.53 5.31
N ASP A 130 -15.38 -8.35 4.69
CA ASP A 130 -16.62 -7.89 4.07
C ASP A 130 -17.74 -8.91 4.28
N THR A 131 -18.66 -8.60 5.19
CA THR A 131 -19.86 -9.42 5.44
C THR A 131 -21.09 -8.91 4.67
N MET A 132 -20.96 -7.80 3.95
CA MET A 132 -21.99 -7.28 3.06
C MET A 132 -21.95 -8.01 1.73
N ASN A 133 -20.75 -8.14 1.16
CA ASN A 133 -20.45 -8.93 -0.02
C ASN A 133 -19.20 -9.80 0.23
N PRO A 134 -19.36 -11.08 0.61
CA PRO A 134 -18.24 -11.97 0.91
C PRO A 134 -17.25 -12.18 -0.25
N ASP A 135 -17.68 -12.00 -1.50
CA ASP A 135 -16.81 -12.17 -2.66
C ASP A 135 -15.83 -11.00 -2.84
N ASN A 136 -16.00 -9.89 -2.12
CA ASN A 136 -15.04 -8.79 -2.04
C ASN A 136 -13.83 -9.13 -1.16
N ALA A 137 -13.95 -10.07 -0.23
CA ALA A 137 -12.91 -10.32 0.77
C ALA A 137 -11.61 -10.79 0.09
N GLY A 138 -10.50 -10.12 0.39
CA GLY A 138 -9.18 -10.35 -0.22
C GLY A 138 -8.64 -9.15 -1.00
N LEU A 139 -7.52 -9.36 -1.68
CA LEU A 139 -6.92 -8.32 -2.54
C LEU A 139 -7.87 -7.98 -3.68
N TYR A 140 -8.01 -6.69 -3.91
CA TYR A 140 -8.67 -6.18 -5.11
C TYR A 140 -7.65 -5.62 -6.10
N THR A 141 -6.72 -4.80 -5.61
CA THR A 141 -5.67 -4.15 -6.40
C THR A 141 -4.30 -4.50 -5.82
N LEU A 142 -3.37 -4.88 -6.69
CA LEU A 142 -1.93 -4.93 -6.42
C LEU A 142 -1.19 -4.17 -7.51
N ARG A 143 -0.56 -3.06 -7.15
CA ARG A 143 0.29 -2.28 -8.05
C ARG A 143 1.69 -2.22 -7.51
N VAL A 144 2.66 -2.56 -8.34
CA VAL A 144 4.08 -2.55 -8.00
C VAL A 144 4.79 -1.74 -9.06
N ILE A 145 5.51 -0.71 -8.63
CA ILE A 145 6.33 0.15 -9.47
C ILE A 145 7.70 0.28 -8.85
N LYS A 146 8.68 0.76 -9.60
CA LYS A 146 9.92 1.22 -8.98
C LYS A 146 9.63 2.50 -8.20
N ALA A 147 10.34 2.71 -7.11
CA ALA A 147 10.17 3.92 -6.29
C ALA A 147 10.58 5.20 -7.03
N GLU A 148 11.48 5.10 -8.02
CA GLU A 148 11.85 6.25 -8.87
C GLU A 148 10.71 6.72 -9.80
N ASP A 149 9.75 5.86 -10.10
CA ASP A 149 8.62 6.13 -11.00
C ASP A 149 7.37 6.63 -10.25
N GLU A 150 7.46 6.93 -8.95
CA GLU A 150 6.33 7.36 -8.12
C GLU A 150 5.56 8.53 -8.74
N GLU A 151 6.28 9.58 -9.16
CA GLU A 151 5.65 10.82 -9.64
C GLU A 151 4.88 10.63 -10.95
N THR A 152 5.29 9.68 -11.79
CA THR A 152 4.69 9.43 -13.11
C THR A 152 3.62 8.36 -13.06
N GLU A 153 3.82 7.35 -12.21
CA GLU A 153 2.92 6.20 -12.16
C GLU A 153 1.84 6.37 -11.09
N PHE A 154 2.10 7.04 -9.96
CA PHE A 154 1.12 7.18 -8.88
C PHE A 154 0.38 8.52 -8.95
N GLY A 155 -0.94 8.43 -8.91
CA GLY A 155 -1.85 9.57 -8.89
C GLY A 155 -2.79 9.53 -7.69
N TYR A 156 -4.02 9.99 -7.88
CA TYR A 156 -5.06 9.77 -6.88
C TYR A 156 -5.36 8.29 -6.77
N TRP A 157 -5.53 7.79 -5.54
CA TRP A 157 -5.72 6.35 -5.31
C TRP A 157 -6.93 5.79 -6.04
N GLN A 158 -7.96 6.61 -6.30
CA GLN A 158 -9.15 6.27 -7.07
C GLN A 158 -8.82 5.90 -8.52
N ASP A 159 -7.84 6.58 -9.11
CA ASP A 159 -7.41 6.36 -10.50
C ASP A 159 -6.49 5.14 -10.60
N MET A 160 -5.91 4.71 -9.47
CA MET A 160 -5.06 3.51 -9.38
C MET A 160 -5.85 2.24 -9.05
N VAL A 161 -7.17 2.33 -8.87
CA VAL A 161 -8.02 1.17 -8.56
C VAL A 161 -8.17 0.30 -9.80
N ILE A 162 -7.64 -0.93 -9.73
CA ILE A 162 -7.81 -1.94 -10.78
C ILE A 162 -8.11 -3.30 -10.15
N PRO A 163 -8.88 -4.18 -10.82
CA PRO A 163 -8.95 -5.57 -10.41
C PRO A 163 -7.63 -6.28 -10.80
N GLY A 164 -7.06 -7.03 -9.87
CA GLY A 164 -5.86 -7.84 -10.14
C GLY A 164 -4.55 -7.06 -9.99
N ILE A 165 -3.61 -7.35 -10.89
CA ILE A 165 -2.22 -6.88 -10.83
C ILE A 165 -1.98 -5.84 -11.91
N TYR A 166 -1.38 -4.71 -11.55
CA TYR A 166 -1.04 -3.65 -12.51
C TYR A 166 0.07 -4.10 -13.45
N LYS A 167 -0.18 -3.89 -14.73
CA LYS A 167 0.77 -4.00 -15.82
C LYS A 167 0.61 -2.74 -16.69
N PRO A 168 1.67 -1.96 -16.95
CA PRO A 168 1.60 -0.84 -17.88
C PRO A 168 1.14 -1.31 -19.27
N GLU A 169 0.32 -0.51 -19.95
CA GLU A 169 0.00 -0.75 -21.37
C GLU A 169 1.27 -0.53 -22.21
N GLN A 170 1.55 -1.44 -23.14
CA GLN A 170 2.69 -1.38 -24.07
C GLN A 170 2.40 -0.50 -25.27
#